data_AF-E6VFK2-F1
#
_entry.id   AF-E6VFK2-F1
#
_cell.length_a   1.000
_cell.length_b   1.000
_cell.length_c   1.000
_cell.angle_alpha   90.00
_cell.angle_beta   90.00
_cell.angle_gamma   90.00
#
_symmetry.space_group_name_H-M   'P 1'
#
loop_
_entity.id
_entity.type
_entity.pdbx_description
1 polymer ?
#
loop_
_entity_poly.entity_id
_entity_poly.type
_entity_poly.pdbx_seq_one_letter_code
_entity_poly.pdbx_strand_id
1 'polypeptide(L)'
;MSVEWEKNERGEITLCPLAGCLIEPEAGTHLAVRLDYFRPEDPFDQPPRGKLQLAVSVRFARDLAAHLLEAADRVEQMPPSGAQN
;
A
#
# COMPACT_ATOMS: atom_id res chain seq x y z
N MET A 1 19.26 6.26 2.10
CA MET A 1 18.05 7.11 2.09
C MET A 1 16.85 6.19 2.02
N SER A 2 16.39 5.70 3.17
CA SER A 2 15.15 4.96 3.30
C SER A 2 14.03 5.98 3.44
N VAL A 3 13.00 5.85 2.61
CA VAL A 3 11.75 6.62 2.75
C VAL A 3 11.03 6.03 3.97
N GLU A 4 11.54 6.34 5.17
CA GLU A 4 10.95 5.89 6.42
C GLU A 4 9.70 6.72 6.66
N TRP A 5 8.56 6.07 6.49
CA TRP A 5 7.28 6.31 7.15
C TRP A 5 7.25 7.56 8.04
N GLU A 6 6.35 8.49 7.73
CA GLU A 6 6.18 9.72 8.52
C GLU A 6 5.78 9.33 9.95
N LYS A 7 6.78 9.32 10.84
CA LYS A 7 6.61 9.10 12.27
C LYS A 7 6.19 10.44 12.86
N ASN A 8 5.10 10.45 13.61
CA ASN A 8 4.78 11.64 14.39
C ASN A 8 5.85 11.88 15.48
N GLU A 9 5.77 13.00 16.20
CA GLU A 9 6.73 13.36 17.26
C GLU A 9 6.83 12.30 18.38
N ARG A 10 5.88 11.36 18.45
CA ARG A 10 5.83 10.25 19.41
C ARG A 10 6.37 8.93 18.85
N GLY A 11 6.84 8.92 17.60
CA GLY A 11 7.37 7.74 16.93
C GLY A 11 6.31 6.81 16.33
N GLU A 12 5.04 7.20 16.31
CA GLU A 12 3.94 6.41 15.76
C GLU A 12 3.86 6.58 14.25
N ILE A 13 3.61 5.48 13.54
CA ILE A 13 3.41 5.47 12.09
C ILE A 13 1.91 5.51 11.81
N THR A 14 1.46 6.52 11.07
CA THR A 14 0.07 6.57 10.60
C THR A 14 -0.08 5.75 9.32
N LEU A 15 -0.82 4.65 9.40
CA LEU A 15 -1.20 3.85 8.24
C LEU A 15 -2.59 4.28 7.77
N CYS A 16 -2.69 4.63 6.49
CA CYS A 16 -3.96 4.97 5.84
C CYS A 16 -4.50 3.72 5.14
N PRO A 17 -5.70 3.22 5.48
CA PRO A 17 -6.27 2.04 4.85
C PRO A 17 -6.44 2.24 3.34
N LEU A 18 -5.91 1.31 2.55
CA LEU A 18 -6.14 1.28 1.11
C LEU A 18 -7.61 0.92 0.83
N ALA A 19 -8.28 1.75 0.04
CA ALA A 19 -9.68 1.60 -0.34
C ALA A 19 -9.85 1.03 -1.75
N GLY A 20 -8.88 1.28 -2.64
CA GLY A 20 -8.94 0.82 -4.02
C GLY A 20 -7.62 0.92 -4.75
N CYS A 21 -7.49 0.13 -5.81
CA CYS A 21 -6.35 0.13 -6.72
C CYS A 21 -6.86 0.02 -8.16
N LEU A 22 -6.38 0.89 -9.04
CA LEU A 22 -6.60 0.82 -10.49
C LEU A 22 -5.24 0.80 -11.18
N ILE A 23 -5.04 -0.14 -12.11
CA ILE A 23 -3.80 -0.29 -12.87
C ILE A 23 -4.14 -0.34 -14.35
N GLU A 24 -3.56 0.57 -15.13
CA GLU A 24 -3.79 0.68 -16.58
C GLU A 24 -2.47 0.72 -17.34
N PRO A 25 -2.36 0.06 -18.52
CA PRO A 25 -1.17 0.20 -19.37
C PRO A 25 -1.02 1.63 -19.90
N GLU A 26 0.19 2.18 -19.83
CA GLU A 26 0.51 3.52 -20.35
C GLU A 26 1.75 3.45 -21.25
N ALA A 27 1.62 3.95 -22.49
CA ALA A 27 2.72 4.12 -23.44
C ALA A 27 3.60 2.86 -23.68
N GLY A 28 3.05 1.66 -23.52
CA GLY A 28 3.67 0.36 -23.85
C GLY A 28 4.87 -0.06 -22.99
N THR A 29 5.38 0.81 -22.11
CA THR A 29 6.57 0.57 -21.28
C THR A 29 6.32 0.81 -19.80
N HIS A 30 5.20 1.45 -19.47
CA HIS A 30 4.81 1.82 -18.12
C HIS A 30 3.37 1.38 -17.83
N LEU A 31 3.05 1.33 -16.54
CA LEU A 31 1.71 1.15 -16.01
C LEU A 31 1.39 2.39 -15.18
N ALA A 32 0.23 2.98 -15.40
CA ALA A 32 -0.35 3.96 -14.50
C ALA A 32 -1.01 3.19 -13.34
N VAL A 33 -0.56 3.45 -12.12
CA VAL A 33 -1.11 2.86 -10.89
C VAL A 33 -1.75 3.98 -10.10
N ARG A 34 -3.04 3.84 -9.79
CA ARG A 34 -3.77 4.74 -8.89
C ARG A 34 -4.20 3.97 -7.66
N LEU A 35 -3.81 4.48 -6.50
CA LEU A 35 -4.18 3.99 -5.18
C LEU A 35 -5.11 5.00 -4.52
N ASP A 36 -6.26 4.53 -4.09
CA ASP A 36 -7.23 5.30 -3.32
C ASP A 36 -7.16 4.84 -1.86
N TYR A 37 -7.09 5.76 -0.90
CA TYR A 37 -6.98 5.43 0.52
C TYR A 37 -7.82 6.35 1.41
N PHE A 38 -8.23 5.83 2.56
CA PHE A 38 -8.90 6.61 3.60
C PHE A 38 -7.85 7.33 4.44
N ARG A 39 -7.97 8.66 4.54
CA ARG A 39 -7.22 9.43 5.53
C ARG A 39 -7.76 9.16 6.93
N PRO A 40 -6.98 9.39 8.00
CA PRO A 40 -7.42 9.17 9.37
C PRO A 40 -8.74 9.87 9.72
N GLU A 41 -8.98 11.04 9.12
CA GLU A 41 -10.19 11.84 9.30
C GLU A 41 -11.35 11.49 8.33
N ASP A 42 -11.16 10.53 7.42
CA ASP A 42 -12.19 10.15 6.46
C ASP A 42 -13.22 9.21 7.12
N PRO A 43 -14.52 9.52 7.06
CA PRO A 43 -15.53 8.59 7.50
C PRO A 43 -15.69 7.45 6.47
N PHE A 44 -15.78 6.21 6.95
CA PHE A 44 -15.79 5.00 6.10
C PHE A 44 -17.03 4.84 5.23
N ASP A 45 -18.09 5.60 5.49
CA ASP A 45 -19.33 5.63 4.69
C ASP A 45 -19.24 6.60 3.50
N GLN A 46 -18.12 7.31 3.33
CA GLN A 46 -17.88 8.22 2.22
C GLN A 46 -16.78 7.70 1.28
N PRO A 47 -16.71 8.20 0.03
CA PRO A 47 -15.60 7.87 -0.87
C PRO A 47 -14.24 8.29 -0.29
N PRO A 48 -13.17 7.50 -0.54
CA PRO A 48 -11.82 7.82 -0.06
C PRO A 48 -11.30 9.12 -0.67
N ARG A 49 -10.78 10.03 0.16
CA ARG A 49 -10.22 11.32 -0.29
C ARG A 49 -8.72 11.26 -0.57
N GLY A 50 -8.02 10.27 -0.03
CA GLY A 50 -6.63 10.01 -0.35
C GLY A 50 -6.46 9.44 -1.74
N LYS A 51 -5.60 10.05 -2.56
CA LYS A 51 -5.24 9.60 -3.91
C LYS A 51 -3.71 9.61 -4.05
N LEU A 52 -3.14 8.53 -4.54
CA LEU A 52 -1.75 8.43 -4.96
C LEU A 52 -1.70 7.86 -6.37
N GLN A 53 -0.98 8.53 -7.27
CA GLN A 53 -0.80 8.07 -8.64
C GLN A 53 0.68 7.94 -8.96
N LEU A 54 1.05 6.79 -9.53
CA LEU A 54 2.42 6.42 -9.86
C LEU A 54 2.48 5.96 -11.32
N ALA A 55 3.52 6.37 -12.04
CA ALA A 55 3.90 5.74 -13.29
C ALA A 55 5.01 4.73 -12.99
N VAL A 56 4.77 3.46 -13.32
CA VAL A 56 5.68 2.36 -12.95
C VAL A 56 6.10 1.62 -14.19
N SER A 57 7.41 1.48 -14.44
CA SER A 57 7.90 0.66 -15.55
C SER A 57 7.45 -0.80 -15.42
N VAL A 58 7.27 -1.51 -16.53
CA VAL A 58 6.86 -2.93 -16.52
C VAL A 58 7.79 -3.80 -15.67
N ARG A 59 9.11 -3.55 -15.70
CA ARG A 59 10.08 -4.29 -14.88
C ARG A 59 9.80 -4.06 -13.39
N PHE A 60 9.70 -2.80 -12.97
CA PHE A 60 9.49 -2.48 -11.56
C PHE A 60 8.11 -2.91 -11.06
N ALA A 61 7.08 -2.90 -11.92
CA ALA A 61 5.77 -3.42 -11.57
C ALA A 61 5.79 -4.91 -11.24
N ARG A 62 6.56 -5.71 -12.00
CA ARG A 62 6.75 -7.15 -11.71
C ARG A 62 7.49 -7.35 -10.40
N ASP A 63 8.56 -6.59 -10.18
CA ASP A 63 9.32 -6.66 -8.93
C ASP A 63 8.44 -6.30 -7.74
N LEU A 64 7.69 -5.20 -7.82
CA LEU A 64 6.75 -4.77 -6.78
C LEU A 64 5.70 -5.85 -6.48
N ALA A 65 5.09 -6.44 -7.51
CA ALA A 65 4.09 -7.50 -7.33
C ALA A 65 4.67 -8.73 -6.61
N ALA A 66 5.89 -9.15 -6.96
CA ALA A 66 6.56 -10.28 -6.30
C ALA A 66 6.80 -10.01 -4.81
N HIS A 67 7.30 -8.83 -4.45
CA HIS A 67 7.54 -8.46 -3.04
C HIS A 67 6.24 -8.37 -2.24
N LEU A 68 5.16 -7.85 -2.84
CA LEU A 68 3.85 -7.78 -2.20
C LEU A 68 3.29 -9.18 -1.92
N LEU A 69 3.38 -10.09 -2.88
CA LEU A 69 2.93 -11.48 -2.72
C LEU A 69 3.74 -12.21 -1.64
N GLU A 70 5.07 -12.11 -1.70
CA GLU A 70 5.93 -12.74 -0.68
C GLU A 70 5.62 -12.23 0.73
N ALA A 71 5.41 -10.92 0.89
CA ALA A 71 5.05 -10.34 2.18
C ALA A 71 3.67 -10.81 2.66
N ALA A 72 2.69 -10.90 1.77
CA ALA A 72 1.35 -11.39 2.09
C ALA A 72 1.40 -12.86 2.55
N ASP A 73 2.08 -13.73 1.79
CA ASP A 73 2.25 -15.14 2.13
C ASP A 73 2.87 -15.32 3.51
N ARG A 74 3.88 -14.50 3.84
CA ARG A 74 4.52 -14.52 5.17
C ARG A 74 3.55 -14.14 6.28
N VAL A 75 2.71 -13.12 6.08
CA VAL A 75 1.72 -12.71 7.08
C VAL A 75 0.67 -13.81 7.30
N GLU A 76 0.21 -14.47 6.23
CA GLU A 76 -0.76 -15.57 6.33
C GLU A 76 -0.20 -16.81 7.06
N GLN A 77 1.11 -17.04 6.94
CA GLN A 77 1.80 -18.14 7.61
C GLN A 77 2.19 -17.81 9.06
N MET A 78 2.10 -16.54 9.48
CA MET A 78 2.39 -16.20 10.87
C MET A 78 1.29 -16.75 11.79
N PRO A 79 1.65 -17.45 12.87
CA PRO A 79 0.65 -17.88 13.85
C PRO A 79 -0.07 -16.65 14.41
N PRO A 80 -1.39 -16.72 14.67
CA PRO A 80 -2.12 -15.63 15.26
C PRO A 80 -1.44 -15.24 16.57
N SER A 81 -1.07 -13.97 16.70
CA SER A 81 -0.45 -13.43 17.92
C SER A 81 -1.50 -13.41 19.03
N GLY A 82 -1.67 -14.55 19.70
CA GLY A 82 -2.62 -14.79 20.78
C GLY A 82 -2.35 -16.07 21.59
N ALA A 83 -1.21 -16.74 21.38
CA ALA A 83 -0.76 -17.84 22.22
C ALA A 83 0.45 -17.40 23.05
N GLN A 84 0.25 -16.46 23.98
CA GLN A 84 1.12 -16.30 25.14
C GLN A 84 0.27 -16.58 26.37
N ASN A 85 0.46 -17.78 26.93
CA ASN A 85 -0.02 -18.18 28.25
C ASN A 85 0.64 -17.34 29.35
#